data_AF-A0A8I1Y637-F1
#
_entry.id   AF-A0A8I1Y637-F1
#
_cell.length_a   1.000
_cell.length_b   1.000
_cell.length_c   1.000
_cell.angle_alpha   90.00
_cell.angle_beta   90.00
_cell.angle_gamma   90.00
#
_symmetry.space_group_name_H-M   'P 1'
#
loop_
_entity.id
_entity.type
_entity.pdbx_description
1 polymer ?
#
loop_
_entity_poly.entity_id
_entity_poly.type
_entity_poly.pdbx_seq_one_letter_code
_entity_poly.pdbx_strand_id
1 'polypeptide(L)' 'MRNFDAIAALRGDGLRPELRALLDRAAVEPRSELFVRSDGMLQSGTDATPKTVHDNVVPLKTLAA' A
#
# COMPACT_ATOMS: atom_id res chain seq x y z
N MET A 1 17.95 4.76 -1.76
CA MET A 1 17.46 3.37 -1.97
C MET A 1 18.59 2.39 -1.75
N ARG A 2 18.31 1.20 -1.21
CA ARG A 2 19.30 0.10 -1.17
C ARG A 2 19.76 -0.21 -2.61
N ASN A 3 21.04 -0.56 -2.79
CA ASN A 3 21.67 -0.69 -4.11
C ASN A 3 21.10 -1.89 -4.89
N PHE A 4 19.96 -1.69 -5.56
CA PHE A 4 19.29 -2.71 -6.37
C PHE A 4 20.14 -3.16 -7.56
N ASP A 5 21.03 -2.30 -8.07
CA ASP A 5 21.96 -2.69 -9.14
C ASP A 5 22.91 -3.79 -8.68
N ALA A 6 23.44 -3.68 -7.46
CA ALA A 6 24.33 -4.70 -6.92
C ALA A 6 23.64 -6.06 -6.80
N ILE A 7 22.36 -6.07 -6.41
CA ILE A 7 21.56 -7.30 -6.29
C ILE A 7 21.25 -7.89 -7.68
N ALA A 8 20.88 -7.05 -8.64
CA ALA A 8 20.58 -7.48 -10.00
C ALA A 8 21.85 -7.94 -10.75
N ALA A 9 22.98 -7.28 -10.52
CA ALA A 9 24.29 -7.69 -11.06
C ALA A 9 24.74 -9.04 -10.49
N LEU A 10 24.47 -9.32 -9.21
CA LEU A 10 24.74 -10.63 -8.60
C LEU A 10 23.92 -11.76 -9.25
N ARG A 11 22.75 -11.45 -9.82
CA ARG A 11 21.90 -12.40 -10.56
C ARG A 11 22.36 -12.65 -12.00
N GLY A 12 23.36 -11.92 -12.49
CA GLY A 12 23.97 -12.11 -13.81
C GLY A 12 23.43 -11.18 -14.90
N ASP A 13 22.21 -10.66 -14.75
CA ASP A 13 21.56 -9.84 -15.79
C ASP A 13 21.75 -8.33 -15.58
N GLY A 14 22.07 -7.90 -14.35
CA GLY A 14 22.04 -6.48 -14.00
C GLY A 14 20.62 -5.91 -14.03
N LEU A 15 20.47 -4.64 -13.68
CA LEU A 15 19.17 -3.98 -13.76
C LEU A 15 19.03 -3.34 -15.15
N ARG A 16 17.93 -3.63 -15.86
CA ARG A 16 17.66 -2.96 -17.14
C ARG A 16 17.50 -1.45 -16.95
N PRO A 17 17.93 -0.60 -17.90
CA PRO A 17 17.86 0.86 -17.76
C PRO A 17 16.45 1.40 -17.49
N GLU A 18 15.41 0.77 -18.03
CA GLU A 18 14.02 1.16 -17.84
C GLU A 18 13.56 0.88 -16.41
N LEU A 19 13.97 -0.26 -15.85
CA LEU A 19 13.72 -0.61 -14.44
C LEU A 19 14.46 0.35 -13.51
N ARG A 20 15.67 0.78 -13.89
CA ARG A 20 16.45 1.76 -13.15
C ARG A 20 15.69 3.08 -13.04
N ALA A 21 15.23 3.60 -14.18
CA ALA A 21 14.47 4.84 -14.24
C ALA A 21 13.16 4.77 -13.43
N LEU A 22 12.46 3.63 -13.46
CA LEU A 22 11.25 3.42 -12.66
C LEU A 22 11.54 3.42 -11.15
N LEU A 23 12.59 2.74 -10.71
CA LEU A 23 12.99 2.72 -9.30
C LEU A 23 13.42 4.12 -8.83
N ASP A 24 14.20 4.84 -9.63
CA ASP A 24 14.64 6.20 -9.31
C ASP A 24 13.44 7.15 -9.17
N ARG A 25 12.42 7.04 -10.05
CA ARG A 25 11.17 7.78 -9.90
C ARG A 25 10.40 7.42 -8.64
N ALA A 26 10.28 6.12 -8.33
CA ALA A 26 9.59 5.66 -7.13
C ALA A 26 10.28 6.10 -5.83
N ALA A 27 11.59 6.31 -5.87
CA ALA A 27 12.36 6.81 -4.72
C ALA A 27 12.10 8.28 -4.39
N VAL A 28 11.64 9.06 -5.37
CA VAL A 28 11.32 10.48 -5.19
C VAL A 28 10.06 10.64 -4.33
N GLU A 29 9.15 9.66 -4.33
CA GLU A 29 7.87 9.74 -3.62
C GLU A 29 7.54 8.46 -2.82
N PRO A 30 8.37 8.06 -1.83
CA PRO A 30 8.25 6.75 -1.19
C PRO A 30 7.10 6.64 -0.18
N ARG A 31 6.34 7.72 0.06
CA ARG A 31 5.41 7.82 1.21
C ARG A 31 4.01 8.33 0.88
N SER A 32 3.70 8.59 -0.39
CA SER A 32 2.38 9.12 -0.80
C SER A 32 1.21 8.22 -0.37
N GLU A 33 1.43 6.91 -0.25
CA GLU A 33 0.38 5.92 0.02
C GLU A 33 0.71 4.96 1.19
N LEU A 34 1.61 5.35 2.10
CA LEU A 34 1.92 4.53 3.29
C LEU A 34 1.26 5.12 4.53
N PHE A 35 0.38 4.34 5.16
CA PHE A 35 -0.33 4.71 6.38
C PHE A 35 0.15 3.83 7.53
N VAL A 36 0.29 4.42 8.72
CA VAL A 36 0.50 3.65 9.94
C VAL A 36 -0.88 3.28 10.48
N ARG A 37 -1.19 1.98 10.49
CA ARG A 37 -2.43 1.43 11.03
C ARG A 37 -2.42 1.52 12.55
N SER A 38 -3.60 1.43 13.17
CA SER A 38 -3.79 1.54 14.63
C SER A 38 -3.00 0.52 15.47
N ASP A 39 -2.59 -0.60 14.87
CA ASP A 39 -1.74 -1.63 15.49
C ASP A 39 -0.23 -1.36 15.32
N GLY A 40 0.14 -0.20 14.78
CA GLY A 40 1.54 0.19 14.53
C GLY A 40 2.14 -0.41 13.25
N MET A 41 1.36 -1.17 12.46
CA MET A 41 1.82 -1.74 11.20
C MET A 41 1.77 -0.72 10.06
N LEU A 42 2.75 -0.77 9.16
CA LEU A 42 2.74 0.01 7.91
C LEU A 42 1.85 -0.69 6.88
N GLN A 43 0.87 0.05 6.37
CA GLN A 43 -0.03 -0.38 5.30
C GLN A 43 0.21 0.47 4.06
N SER A 44 0.13 -0.17 2.89
CA SER A 44 0.10 0.49 1.59
C SER A 44 -1.33 0.71 1.11
N GLY A 45 -1.58 1.81 0.40
CA GLY A 45 -2.88 2.15 -0.16
C GLY A 45 -3.81 2.78 0.88
N THR A 46 -5.10 2.93 0.55
CA THR A 46 -6.07 3.67 1.36
C THR A 46 -6.16 3.16 2.80
N ASP A 47 -6.35 4.07 3.76
CA ASP A 47 -6.58 3.72 5.15
C ASP A 47 -7.73 2.70 5.26
N ALA A 48 -7.43 1.54 5.85
CA ALA A 48 -8.39 0.46 6.06
C ALA A 48 -9.27 0.69 7.28
N THR A 49 -9.16 1.84 7.97
CA THR A 49 -10.18 2.22 8.95
C THR A 49 -11.53 2.15 8.27
N PRO A 50 -12.47 1.32 8.78
CA PRO A 50 -13.81 1.30 8.23
C PRO A 50 -14.36 2.71 8.39
N LYS A 51 -14.58 3.39 7.26
CA LYS A 51 -15.47 4.55 7.27
C LYS A 51 -16.76 4.03 7.86
N THR A 52 -17.18 4.55 9.00
CA THR A 52 -18.55 4.39 9.47
C THR A 52 -19.42 5.06 8.42
N VAL A 53 -19.77 4.29 7.39
CA VAL A 53 -20.91 4.58 6.56
C VAL A 53 -22.06 4.52 7.55
N HIS A 54 -22.60 5.68 7.91
CA HIS A 54 -23.90 5.74 8.54
C HIS A 54 -24.90 5.29 7.49
N ASP A 55 -24.96 3.98 7.28
CA ASP A 55 -26.03 3.38 6.53
C ASP A 55 -27.30 3.63 7.35
N ASN A 56 -28.24 4.37 6.75
CA ASN A 56 -29.59 4.61 7.30
C ASN A 56 -30.43 3.32 7.30
N VAL A 57 -29.80 2.16 7.49
CA VAL A 57 -30.45 0.86 7.47
C VAL A 57 -31.14 0.68 8.82
N VAL A 58 -32.44 0.97 8.83
CA VAL A 58 -33.33 0.66 9.95
C VAL A 58 -33.46 -0.86 10.02
N PRO A 59 -33.13 -1.51 11.16
CA PRO A 59 -33.38 -2.94 11.32
C PRO A 59 -34.88 -3.22 11.23
N LEU A 60 -35.28 -4.13 10.34
CA LEU A 60 -36.67 -4.59 10.24
C LEU A 60 -36.99 -5.35 11.53
N LYS A 61 -37.86 -4.77 12.36
CA LYS A 61 -38.28 -5.36 13.63
C LYS A 61 -39.00 -6.67 13.31
N THR A 62 -38.46 -7.80 13.77
CA THR A 62 -39.15 -9.09 13.72
C THR A 62 -40.39 -9.00 14.60
N LEU A 63 -41.57 -8.91 13.99
CA LEU A 63 -42.83 -9.10 14.69
C LEU A 63 -42.95 -10.60 15.00
N ALA A 64 -42.71 -10.96 16.25
CA ALA A 64 -43.05 -12.29 16.76
C ALA A 64 -44.58 -12.42 16.79
N ALA A 65 -45.07 -13.51 16.20
CA ALA A 65 -46.45 -13.99 16.35
C ALA A 65 -46.48 -15.09 17.42
#